data_AF-A0A9D2IDB5-F1
#
_entry.id   AF-A0A9D2IDB5-F1
#
_cell.length_a   1.000
_cell.length_b   1.000
_cell.length_c   1.000
_cell.angle_alpha   90.00
_cell.angle_beta   90.00
_cell.angle_gamma   90.00
#
_symmetry.space_group_name_H-M   'P 1'
#
loop_
_entity.id
_entity.type
_entity.pdbx_description
1 polymer ?
#
loop_
_entity_poly.entity_id
_entity_poly.type
_entity_poly.pdbx_seq_one_letter_code
_entity_poly.pdbx_strand_id
1 'polypeptide(L)'
;MLNEKERKEIEKMRSDYSEKKPTALEQLKKKDKAVKMPAEAFAYTFGIIGALVLGVGMCLAMKVFADLFVLGVVVGVVGIAMVCANYFIYKAILKSRKKKYAQEILDMSKALLNE
;
A
#
# COMPACT_ATOMS: atom_id res chain seq x y z
N MET A 1 35.52 35.98 21.78
CA MET A 1 35.40 34.91 20.77
C MET A 1 34.42 33.89 21.32
N LEU A 2 33.44 33.42 20.54
CA LEU A 2 32.46 32.45 21.06
C LEU A 2 33.17 31.18 21.54
N ASN A 3 32.76 30.69 22.72
CA ASN A 3 33.32 29.50 23.34
C ASN A 3 32.93 28.24 22.55
N GLU A 4 33.75 27.19 22.55
CA GLU A 4 33.50 25.96 21.77
C GLU A 4 32.18 25.27 22.15
N LYS A 5 31.76 25.40 23.42
CA LYS A 5 30.47 24.89 23.90
C LYS A 5 29.28 25.63 23.31
N GLU A 6 29.36 26.96 23.24
CA GLU A 6 28.29 27.80 22.68
C GLU A 6 28.12 27.58 21.18
N ARG A 7 29.23 27.36 20.44
CA ARG A 7 29.17 26.97 19.03
C ARG A 7 28.46 25.63 18.82
N LYS A 8 28.74 24.62 19.66
CA LYS A 8 28.07 23.32 19.58
C LYS A 8 26.58 23.41 19.90
N GLU A 9 26.17 24.22 20.86
CA GLU A 9 24.75 24.44 21.16
C GLU A 9 24.02 25.17 20.03
N ILE A 10 24.64 26.20 19.46
CA ILE A 10 24.09 26.94 18.32
C ILE A 10 23.99 26.05 17.07
N GLU A 11 24.95 25.17 16.81
CA GLU A 11 24.88 24.20 15.71
C GLU A 11 23.81 23.13 15.91
N LYS A 12 23.64 22.64 17.14
CA LYS A 12 22.56 21.70 17.48
C LYS A 12 21.19 22.35 17.29
N MET A 13 21.03 23.56 17.81
CA MET A 13 19.82 24.35 17.65
C MET A 13 19.55 24.62 16.17
N ARG A 14 20.56 25.04 15.39
CA ARG A 14 20.43 25.23 13.94
C ARG A 14 20.06 23.94 13.21
N SER A 15 20.52 22.76 13.65
CA SER A 15 20.15 21.48 13.05
C SER A 15 18.72 21.04 13.36
N ASP A 16 18.14 21.48 14.49
CA ASP A 16 16.74 21.23 14.87
C ASP A 16 15.78 22.20 14.17
N TYR A 17 16.21 23.45 13.91
CA TYR A 17 15.39 24.48 13.25
C TYR A 17 15.64 24.66 11.76
N SER A 18 16.69 24.04 11.19
CA SER A 18 16.82 23.98 9.73
C SER A 18 15.72 23.09 9.21
N GLU A 19 14.85 23.63 8.36
CA GLU A 19 13.92 22.84 7.56
C GLU A 19 14.69 21.66 6.98
N LYS A 20 14.52 20.48 7.56
CA LYS A 20 15.02 19.24 6.99
C LYS A 20 14.24 19.05 5.71
N LYS A 21 14.70 19.69 4.63
CA LYS A 21 14.21 19.47 3.29
C LYS A 21 14.26 17.96 3.11
N PRO A 22 13.12 17.30 2.89
CA PRO A 22 13.08 15.85 2.86
C PRO A 22 14.12 15.40 1.86
N THR A 23 15.04 14.55 2.32
CA THR A 23 16.15 14.07 1.50
C THR A 23 15.55 13.49 0.21
N ALA A 24 16.23 13.60 -0.94
CA ALA A 24 15.69 13.05 -2.19
C ALA A 24 15.22 11.58 -2.05
N LEU A 25 15.87 10.81 -1.17
CA LEU A 25 15.45 9.47 -0.75
C LEU A 25 14.11 9.41 0.01
N GLU A 26 13.82 10.36 0.89
CA GLU A 26 12.53 10.45 1.59
C GLU A 26 11.39 10.84 0.63
N GLN A 27 11.67 11.73 -0.33
CA GLN A 27 10.70 12.08 -1.37
C GLN A 27 10.41 10.90 -2.29
N LEU A 28 11.44 10.15 -2.68
CA LEU A 28 11.29 8.90 -3.44
C LEU A 28 10.51 7.84 -2.66
N LYS A 29 10.82 7.62 -1.37
CA LYS A 29 10.05 6.70 -0.52
C LYS A 29 8.57 7.10 -0.42
N LYS A 30 8.29 8.39 -0.25
CA LYS A 30 6.92 8.91 -0.16
C LYS A 30 6.17 8.72 -1.47
N LYS A 31 6.81 8.97 -2.62
CA LYS A 31 6.24 8.70 -3.95
C LYS A 31 6.00 7.21 -4.18
N ASP A 32 6.96 6.33 -3.88
CA ASP A 32 6.79 4.88 -4.05
C ASP A 32 5.62 4.33 -3.20
N LYS A 33 5.48 4.83 -1.96
CA LYS A 33 4.32 4.52 -1.10
C LYS A 33 3.01 5.04 -1.68
N ALA A 34 2.96 6.28 -2.16
CA ALA A 34 1.76 6.85 -2.80
C ALA A 34 1.34 6.07 -4.07
N VAL A 35 2.31 5.54 -4.81
CA VAL A 35 2.04 4.71 -5.99
C VAL A 35 1.40 3.37 -5.61
N LYS A 36 1.79 2.76 -4.48
CA LYS A 36 1.25 1.48 -3.98
C LYS A 36 -0.06 1.60 -3.20
N MET A 37 -0.29 2.73 -2.53
CA MET A 37 -1.46 2.97 -1.67
C MET A 37 -2.82 2.58 -2.26
N PRO A 38 -3.21 2.96 -3.49
CA PRO A 38 -4.53 2.61 -4.00
C PRO A 38 -4.64 1.14 -4.41
N ALA A 39 -3.52 0.46 -4.70
CA ALA A 39 -3.53 -0.99 -4.91
C ALA A 39 -3.82 -1.73 -3.59
N GLU A 40 -3.22 -1.26 -2.49
CA GLU A 40 -3.50 -1.78 -1.15
C GLU A 40 -4.92 -1.46 -0.71
N ALA A 41 -5.39 -0.22 -0.92
CA ALA A 41 -6.76 0.18 -0.57
C ALA A 41 -7.82 -0.65 -1.31
N PHE A 42 -7.62 -0.89 -2.62
CA PHE A 42 -8.49 -1.80 -3.39
C PHE A 42 -8.40 -3.23 -2.87
N ALA A 43 -7.19 -3.74 -2.61
CA ALA A 43 -7.03 -5.11 -2.12
C ALA A 43 -7.69 -5.34 -0.74
N TYR A 44 -7.63 -4.35 0.15
CA TYR A 44 -8.29 -4.41 1.45
C TYR A 44 -9.81 -4.34 1.31
N THR A 45 -10.35 -3.39 0.55
CA THR A 45 -11.80 -3.27 0.38
C THR A 45 -12.40 -4.49 -0.31
N PHE A 46 -11.80 -4.95 -1.41
CA PHE A 46 -12.25 -6.14 -2.13
C PHE A 46 -12.06 -7.42 -1.30
N GLY A 47 -10.96 -7.51 -0.55
CA GLY A 47 -10.69 -8.62 0.36
C GLY A 47 -11.68 -8.71 1.53
N ILE A 48 -12.03 -7.57 2.15
CA ILE A 48 -13.01 -7.51 3.24
C ILE A 48 -14.39 -7.93 2.73
N ILE A 49 -14.81 -7.42 1.56
CA ILE A 49 -16.09 -7.80 0.95
C ILE A 49 -16.09 -9.31 0.63
N GLY A 50 -15.03 -9.83 0.01
CA GLY A 50 -14.92 -11.26 -0.30
C GLY A 50 -14.96 -12.16 0.95
N ALA A 51 -14.29 -11.75 2.03
CA ALA A 51 -14.29 -12.48 3.29
C ALA A 51 -15.68 -12.49 3.95
N LEU A 52 -16.40 -11.37 3.93
CA LEU A 52 -17.77 -11.30 4.43
C LEU A 52 -18.72 -12.18 3.61
N VAL A 53 -18.63 -12.13 2.28
CA VAL A 53 -19.43 -12.96 1.37
C VAL A 53 -19.18 -14.45 1.62
N LEU A 54 -17.92 -14.85 1.76
CA LEU A 54 -17.54 -16.24 2.06
C LEU A 54 -18.06 -16.69 3.43
N GLY A 55 -17.93 -15.85 4.46
CA GLY A 55 -18.46 -16.13 5.80
C GLY A 55 -19.98 -16.30 5.81
N VAL A 56 -20.71 -15.42 5.10
CA VAL A 56 -22.17 -15.54 4.94
C VAL A 56 -22.55 -16.81 4.17
N GLY A 57 -21.82 -17.15 3.10
CA GLY A 57 -22.03 -18.39 2.35
C GLY A 57 -21.85 -19.64 3.22
N MET A 58 -20.84 -19.67 4.10
CA MET A 58 -20.63 -20.78 5.05
C MET A 58 -21.74 -20.87 6.10
N CYS A 59 -22.19 -19.75 6.66
CA CYS A 59 -23.30 -19.73 7.62
C CYS A 59 -24.62 -20.22 7.00
N LEU A 60 -24.88 -19.88 5.73
CA LEU A 60 -26.06 -20.35 4.99
C LEU A 60 -25.96 -21.84 4.64
N ALA A 61 -24.77 -22.34 4.32
CA ALA A 61 -24.54 -23.76 4.03
C ALA A 61 -24.80 -24.66 5.24
N MET A 62 -24.54 -24.18 6.47
CA MET A 62 -24.84 -24.92 7.70
C MET A 62 -26.34 -24.96 8.07
N LYS A 63 -27.25 -24.56 7.17
CA LYS A 63 -28.72 -24.52 7.37
C LYS A 63 -29.16 -23.77 8.63
N VAL A 64 -28.37 -22.79 9.09
CA VAL A 64 -28.64 -22.06 10.35
C VAL A 64 -29.97 -21.29 10.30
N PHE A 65 -30.42 -20.88 9.11
CA PHE A 65 -31.66 -20.11 8.93
C PHE A 65 -32.69 -20.73 7.97
N ALA A 66 -32.30 -21.60 7.03
CA ALA A 66 -33.18 -22.28 6.06
C ALA A 66 -32.46 -23.41 5.30
N ASP A 67 -33.21 -24.23 4.53
CA ASP A 67 -32.72 -25.32 3.67
C ASP A 67 -31.97 -24.83 2.40
N LEU A 68 -31.16 -23.76 2.55
CA LEU A 68 -30.50 -23.05 1.45
C LEU A 68 -29.07 -23.52 1.20
N PHE A 69 -28.83 -24.83 1.33
CA PHE A 69 -27.49 -25.43 1.17
C PHE A 69 -26.87 -25.08 -0.19
N VAL A 70 -27.64 -25.25 -1.27
CA VAL A 70 -27.19 -24.97 -2.65
C VAL A 70 -26.82 -23.50 -2.83
N LEU A 71 -27.63 -22.60 -2.26
CA LEU A 71 -27.41 -21.15 -2.36
C LEU A 71 -26.17 -20.73 -1.56
N GLY A 72 -25.95 -21.31 -0.37
CA GLY A 72 -24.74 -21.13 0.42
C GLY A 72 -23.47 -21.59 -0.30
N VAL A 73 -23.51 -22.74 -0.99
CA VAL A 73 -22.38 -23.25 -1.80
C VAL A 73 -22.07 -22.30 -2.96
N VAL A 74 -23.08 -21.82 -3.69
CA VAL A 74 -22.87 -20.88 -4.80
C VAL A 74 -22.21 -19.59 -4.30
N VAL A 75 -22.72 -19.01 -3.22
CA VAL A 75 -22.16 -17.80 -2.60
C VAL A 75 -20.74 -18.03 -2.08
N GLY A 76 -20.49 -19.20 -1.47
CA GLY A 76 -19.16 -19.61 -1.00
C GLY A 76 -18.13 -19.71 -2.13
N VAL A 77 -18.49 -20.33 -3.26
CA VAL A 77 -17.63 -20.44 -4.45
C VAL A 77 -17.33 -19.06 -5.03
N VAL A 78 -18.32 -18.16 -5.09
CA VAL A 78 -18.12 -16.76 -5.50
C VAL A 78 -17.14 -16.05 -4.56
N GLY A 79 -17.27 -16.25 -3.24
CA GLY A 79 -16.34 -15.71 -2.24
C GLY A 79 -14.90 -16.20 -2.44
N ILE A 80 -14.70 -17.50 -2.69
CA ILE A 80 -13.37 -18.07 -2.97
C ILE A 80 -12.77 -17.48 -4.25
N ALA A 81 -13.56 -17.40 -5.33
CA ALA A 81 -13.12 -16.80 -6.59
C ALA A 81 -12.71 -15.32 -6.40
N MET A 82 -13.45 -14.57 -5.58
CA MET A 82 -13.17 -13.18 -5.27
C MET A 82 -11.84 -13.00 -4.51
N VAL A 83 -11.55 -13.90 -3.56
CA VAL A 83 -10.27 -13.91 -2.82
C VAL A 83 -9.10 -14.31 -3.73
N CYS A 84 -9.27 -15.31 -4.59
CA CYS A 84 -8.24 -15.70 -5.56
C CYS A 84 -7.95 -14.57 -6.57
N ALA A 85 -9.00 -13.91 -7.06
CA ALA A 85 -8.86 -12.77 -7.95
C ALA A 85 -8.15 -11.58 -7.27
N ASN A 86 -8.34 -11.38 -5.96
CA ASN A 86 -7.73 -10.27 -5.22
C ASN A 86 -6.20 -10.25 -5.35
N TYR A 87 -5.54 -11.42 -5.21
CA TYR A 87 -4.09 -11.52 -5.37
C TYR A 87 -3.63 -11.18 -6.80
N PHE A 88 -4.39 -11.63 -7.80
CA PHE A 88 -4.08 -11.37 -9.20
C PHE A 88 -4.26 -9.89 -9.55
N ILE A 89 -5.35 -9.28 -9.08
CA ILE A 89 -5.67 -7.86 -9.25
C ILE A 89 -4.58 -7.00 -8.57
N TYR A 90 -4.22 -7.32 -7.33
CA TYR A 90 -3.13 -6.64 -6.62
C TYR A 90 -1.84 -6.65 -7.46
N LYS A 91 -1.42 -7.83 -7.94
CA LYS A 91 -0.20 -7.99 -8.75
C LYS A 91 -0.28 -7.25 -10.09
N ALA A 92 -1.44 -7.26 -10.75
CA ALA A 92 -1.67 -6.57 -12.01
C ALA A 92 -1.62 -5.04 -11.86
N ILE A 93 -2.26 -4.50 -10.81
CA ILE A 93 -2.21 -3.07 -10.48
C ILE A 93 -0.77 -2.68 -10.13
N LEU A 94 -0.08 -3.46 -9.30
CA LEU A 94 1.31 -3.17 -8.90
C LEU A 94 2.25 -3.14 -10.09
N LYS A 95 2.11 -4.08 -11.04
CA LYS A 95 2.92 -4.12 -12.27
C LYS A 95 2.64 -2.92 -13.18
N SER A 96 1.37 -2.57 -13.36
CA SER A 96 0.95 -1.43 -14.20
C SER A 96 1.42 -0.10 -13.61
N ARG A 97 1.29 0.05 -12.30
CA ARG A 97 1.74 1.24 -11.56
C ARG A 97 3.27 1.34 -11.59
N LYS A 98 3.99 0.26 -11.29
CA LYS A 98 5.45 0.23 -11.44
C LYS A 98 5.89 0.62 -12.85
N LYS A 99 5.23 0.13 -13.90
CA LYS A 99 5.58 0.49 -15.29
C LYS A 99 5.30 1.97 -15.61
N LYS A 100 4.19 2.52 -15.11
CA LYS A 100 3.80 3.93 -15.31
C LYS A 100 4.75 4.92 -14.63
N TYR A 101 5.28 4.56 -13.45
CA TYR A 101 6.20 5.41 -12.69
C TYR A 101 7.68 5.00 -12.80
N ALA A 102 8.00 3.88 -13.49
CA ALA A 102 9.37 3.40 -13.65
C ALA A 102 10.25 4.42 -14.37
N GLN A 103 9.73 5.06 -15.42
CA GLN A 103 10.46 6.09 -16.17
C GLN A 103 10.79 7.29 -15.27
N GLU A 104 9.81 7.83 -14.53
CA GLU A 104 10.01 8.96 -13.62
C GLU A 104 10.97 8.63 -12.46
N ILE A 105 10.93 7.39 -11.93
CA ILE A 105 11.85 6.95 -10.87
C ILE A 105 13.27 6.74 -11.42
N LEU A 106 13.41 6.18 -12.63
CA LEU A 106 14.71 5.99 -13.27
C LEU A 106 15.36 7.32 -13.65
N ASP A 107 14.59 8.27 -14.15
CA ASP A 107 15.05 9.61 -14.50
C ASP A 107 15.51 10.40 -13.26
N MET A 108 14.71 10.38 -12.18
CA MET A 108 15.11 10.94 -10.89
C MET A 108 16.33 10.23 -10.29
N SER A 109 16.45 8.91 -10.48
CA SER A 109 17.63 8.15 -10.03
C SER A 109 18.89 8.50 -10.82
N LYS A 110 18.79 8.71 -12.13
CA LYS A 110 19.91 9.17 -12.98
C LYS A 110 20.34 10.58 -12.61
N ALA A 111 19.39 11.50 -12.44
CA ALA A 111 19.67 12.86 -12.00
C ALA A 111 20.36 12.92 -10.62
N LEU A 112 20.07 11.97 -9.71
CA LEU A 112 20.74 11.87 -8.41
C LEU A 112 22.11 11.17 -8.47
N LEU A 113 22.35 10.34 -9.48
CA LEU A 113 23.61 9.63 -9.69
C LEU A 113 24.65 10.45 -10.48
N ASN A 114 24.32 11.69 -10.89
CA ASN A 114 25.22 12.56 -11.69
C ASN A 114 25.77 11.85 -12.94
N GLU A 115 24.87 11.26 -13.73
CA GLU A 115 25.11 10.89 -15.13
C GLU A 115 24.18 11.68 -16.05
#